data_AF-A0A661QKC4-F1
#
_entry.id   AF-A0A661QKC4-F1
#
_cell.length_a   1.000
_cell.length_b   1.000
_cell.length_c   1.000
_cell.angle_alpha   90.00
_cell.angle_beta   90.00
_cell.angle_gamma   90.00
#
_symmetry.space_group_name_H-M   'P 1'
#
loop_
_entity.id
_entity.type
_entity.pdbx_description
1 polymer ?
#
loop_
_entity_poly.entity_id
_entity_poly.type
_entity_poly.pdbx_seq_one_letter_code
_entity_poly.pdbx_strand_id
1 'polypeptide(L)'
;MWEYTEKVKDHFLNPRNVGVIENADGVGEVGSLACGDALKLTLKIDGDKRISDAKFQTFGCASAIASSSALTEMIKGITIDEAEKITNNDIAEYLGGLPKEKMHCSVLGRDALEKAIANYRGEPEKQVDGEIVCECFGVTDLEIQRAVTENHLKTIEDVTHYVKAGGGCESCHDKIQEIIESVMGTPATEETRPSGMTNIQKIRLIEETLEREIKPELKKDGGGIEFIDFADNTVFVKLRGTCSTCSAFQVTLKHYVETRIKELVSPELVIEEVKQ
;
A
#
# COMPACT_ATOMS: atom_id res chain seq x y z
N MET A 1 5.77 24.12 -24.78
CA MET A 1 4.39 23.61 -24.85
C MET A 1 4.49 22.11 -24.64
N TRP A 2 3.67 21.56 -23.76
CA TRP A 2 3.78 20.18 -23.32
C TRP A 2 3.22 19.27 -24.41
N GLU A 3 3.88 18.17 -24.73
CA GLU A 3 3.36 17.22 -25.71
C GLU A 3 2.36 16.28 -25.04
N TYR A 4 1.08 16.48 -25.33
CA TYR A 4 0.01 15.58 -24.91
C TYR A 4 -0.31 14.57 -25.99
N THR A 5 -0.63 13.35 -25.55
CA THR A 5 -1.16 12.30 -26.42
C THR A 5 -2.52 12.71 -26.97
N GLU A 6 -2.91 12.10 -28.10
CA GLU A 6 -4.27 12.28 -28.63
C GLU A 6 -5.35 11.85 -27.64
N LYS A 7 -5.06 10.85 -26.81
CA LYS A 7 -5.99 10.38 -25.78
C LYS A 7 -6.16 11.40 -24.65
N VAL A 8 -5.09 12.05 -24.20
CA VAL A 8 -5.18 13.17 -23.25
C VAL A 8 -6.02 14.32 -23.84
N LYS A 9 -5.76 14.69 -25.10
CA LYS A 9 -6.53 15.75 -25.78
C LYS A 9 -8.01 15.39 -25.88
N ASP A 10 -8.34 14.14 -26.21
CA ASP A 10 -9.72 13.69 -26.34
C ASP A 10 -10.45 13.67 -24.99
N HIS A 11 -9.84 13.15 -23.92
CA HIS A 11 -10.46 13.19 -22.59
C HIS A 11 -10.57 14.61 -22.02
N PHE A 12 -9.73 15.55 -22.47
CA PHE A 12 -9.86 16.96 -22.12
C PHE A 12 -10.98 17.67 -22.90
N LEU A 13 -11.04 17.49 -24.23
CA LEU A 13 -12.02 18.15 -25.10
C LEU A 13 -13.41 17.53 -24.98
N ASN A 14 -13.49 16.21 -24.77
CA ASN A 14 -14.72 15.44 -24.65
C ASN A 14 -14.70 14.62 -23.34
N PRO A 15 -14.69 15.26 -22.15
CA PRO A 15 -14.61 14.51 -20.90
C PRO A 15 -15.84 13.62 -20.71
N ARG A 16 -15.60 12.37 -20.30
CA ARG A 16 -16.64 11.38 -20.00
C ARG A 16 -17.08 11.49 -18.55
N ASN A 17 -18.32 11.15 -18.24
CA ASN A 17 -18.81 11.03 -16.86
C ASN A 17 -18.74 12.30 -16.00
N VAL A 18 -18.73 13.49 -16.61
CA VAL A 18 -18.79 14.75 -15.85
C VAL A 18 -20.11 14.85 -15.07
N GLY A 19 -20.02 15.25 -13.81
CA GLY A 19 -21.16 15.53 -12.93
C GLY A 19 -21.00 14.94 -11.53
N VAL A 20 -22.11 14.87 -10.81
CA VAL A 20 -22.18 14.33 -9.45
C VAL A 20 -23.33 13.33 -9.40
N ILE A 21 -23.12 12.19 -8.75
CA ILE A 21 -24.19 11.22 -8.46
C ILE A 21 -24.91 11.68 -7.19
N GLU A 22 -26.22 11.92 -7.28
CA GLU A 22 -27.06 12.15 -6.09
C GLU A 22 -27.16 10.86 -5.27
N ASN A 23 -27.01 10.96 -3.94
CA ASN A 23 -26.98 9.80 -3.04
C ASN A 23 -25.97 8.72 -3.48
N ALA A 24 -24.75 9.18 -3.80
CA ALA A 24 -23.60 8.32 -4.06
C ALA A 24 -23.30 7.42 -2.86
N ASP A 25 -22.86 6.19 -3.12
CA ASP A 25 -22.50 5.22 -2.09
C ASP A 25 -21.04 5.45 -1.62
N GLY A 26 -20.21 6.07 -2.46
CA GLY A 26 -18.85 6.49 -2.12
C GLY A 26 -18.55 7.88 -2.67
N VAL A 27 -17.94 8.73 -1.85
CA VAL A 27 -17.55 10.10 -2.19
C VAL A 27 -16.11 10.35 -1.78
N GLY A 28 -15.29 10.81 -2.72
CA GLY A 28 -13.90 11.21 -2.48
C GLY A 28 -13.65 12.64 -2.92
N GLU A 29 -13.20 13.48 -1.99
CA GLU A 29 -12.85 14.88 -2.24
C GLU A 29 -11.39 15.13 -1.88
N VAL A 30 -10.62 15.64 -2.84
CA VAL A 30 -9.18 15.90 -2.71
C VAL A 30 -8.81 17.22 -3.37
N GLY A 31 -7.67 17.78 -2.94
CA GLY A 31 -7.19 19.08 -3.39
C GLY A 31 -8.00 20.24 -2.85
N SER A 32 -7.69 21.44 -3.33
CA SER A 32 -8.36 22.67 -2.93
C SER A 32 -8.27 23.72 -4.03
N LEU A 33 -9.20 24.67 -4.03
CA LEU A 33 -9.13 25.80 -4.96
C LEU A 33 -7.88 26.65 -4.73
N ALA A 34 -7.33 26.65 -3.50
CA ALA A 34 -6.13 27.40 -3.15
C ALA A 34 -4.86 26.80 -3.81
N CYS A 35 -4.77 25.47 -3.92
CA CYS A 35 -3.63 24.79 -4.55
C CYS A 35 -3.79 24.61 -6.08
N GLY A 36 -4.87 25.13 -6.64
CA GLY A 36 -5.12 25.21 -8.08
C GLY A 36 -5.68 23.94 -8.73
N ASP A 37 -5.83 22.84 -7.98
CA ASP A 37 -6.50 21.63 -8.43
C ASP A 37 -7.39 21.05 -7.30
N ALA A 38 -8.62 20.68 -7.64
CA ALA A 38 -9.57 20.03 -6.73
C ALA A 38 -10.43 19.02 -7.50
N LEU A 39 -10.66 17.84 -6.92
CA LEU A 39 -11.43 16.76 -7.54
C LEU A 39 -12.43 16.19 -6.54
N LYS A 40 -13.68 16.09 -6.98
CA LYS A 40 -14.75 15.33 -6.35
C LYS A 40 -15.10 14.14 -7.24
N LEU A 41 -14.91 12.93 -6.72
CA LEU A 41 -15.30 11.67 -7.34
C LEU A 41 -16.50 11.09 -6.58
N THR A 42 -17.53 10.66 -7.32
CA THR A 42 -18.73 10.03 -6.76
C THR A 42 -18.99 8.69 -7.42
N LEU A 43 -19.27 7.67 -6.62
CA LEU A 43 -19.45 6.29 -7.05
C LEU A 43 -20.84 5.78 -6.66
N LYS A 44 -21.47 5.01 -7.56
CA LYS A 44 -22.66 4.21 -7.29
C LYS A 44 -22.30 2.73 -7.33
N ILE A 45 -22.60 2.00 -6.28
CA ILE A 45 -22.16 0.62 -6.10
C ILE A 45 -23.37 -0.30 -6.06
N ASP A 46 -23.30 -1.40 -6.82
CA ASP A 46 -24.38 -2.38 -6.89
C ASP A 46 -24.26 -3.47 -5.82
N GLY A 47 -25.20 -4.41 -5.82
CA GLY A 47 -25.26 -5.52 -4.85
C GLY A 47 -24.07 -6.48 -4.90
N ASP A 48 -23.33 -6.52 -6.02
CA ASP A 48 -22.15 -7.36 -6.22
C ASP A 48 -20.85 -6.60 -5.91
N LYS A 49 -20.95 -5.43 -5.25
CA LYS A 49 -19.84 -4.52 -4.94
C LYS A 49 -19.10 -4.04 -6.20
N ARG A 50 -19.81 -3.90 -7.32
CA ARG A 50 -19.27 -3.31 -8.55
C ARG A 50 -19.66 -1.85 -8.68
N ILE A 51 -18.78 -1.05 -9.27
CA ILE A 51 -19.02 0.35 -9.55
C ILE A 51 -19.93 0.44 -10.78
N SER A 52 -21.23 0.55 -10.54
CA SER A 52 -22.26 0.65 -11.57
C SER A 52 -22.25 2.00 -12.30
N ASP A 53 -21.94 3.07 -11.58
CA ASP A 53 -21.71 4.39 -12.16
C ASP A 53 -20.62 5.14 -11.38
N ALA A 54 -19.89 5.99 -12.09
CA ALA A 54 -18.90 6.88 -11.54
C ALA A 54 -19.02 8.22 -12.25
N LYS A 55 -18.99 9.31 -11.48
CA LYS A 55 -18.96 10.68 -12.01
C LYS A 55 -17.96 11.53 -11.26
N PHE A 56 -17.42 12.53 -11.95
CA PHE A 56 -16.48 13.46 -11.37
C PHE A 56 -16.85 14.92 -11.61
N GLN A 57 -16.42 15.76 -10.68
CA GLN A 57 -16.36 17.21 -10.84
C GLN A 57 -14.94 17.66 -10.46
N THR A 58 -14.25 18.36 -11.35
CA THR A 58 -12.88 18.80 -11.12
C THR A 58 -12.71 20.26 -11.47
N PHE A 59 -11.86 20.93 -10.71
CA PHE A 59 -11.28 22.23 -11.04
C PHE A 59 -9.78 22.00 -11.19
N GLY A 60 -9.21 22.34 -12.33
CA GLY A 60 -7.79 22.11 -12.55
C GLY A 60 -7.36 22.26 -14.00
N CYS A 61 -6.11 21.87 -14.26
CA CYS A 61 -5.55 21.94 -15.61
C CYS A 61 -6.11 20.87 -16.56
N ALA A 62 -5.77 20.97 -17.85
CA ALA A 62 -6.21 20.00 -18.87
C ALA A 62 -5.90 18.54 -18.50
N SER A 63 -4.74 18.29 -17.87
CA SER A 63 -4.37 16.96 -17.39
C SER A 63 -5.22 16.48 -16.22
N ALA A 64 -5.65 17.37 -15.31
CA ALA A 64 -6.55 17.00 -14.21
C ALA A 64 -7.92 16.56 -14.74
N ILE A 65 -8.46 17.26 -15.74
CA ILE A 65 -9.71 16.88 -16.42
C ILE A 65 -9.54 15.53 -17.13
N ALA A 66 -8.45 15.38 -17.91
CA ALA A 66 -8.20 14.15 -18.66
C ALA A 66 -8.01 12.93 -17.73
N SER A 67 -7.22 13.06 -16.66
CA SER A 67 -7.01 12.01 -15.66
C SER A 67 -8.28 11.63 -14.93
N SER A 68 -9.11 12.62 -14.53
CA SER A 68 -10.39 12.35 -13.87
C SER A 68 -11.37 11.63 -14.79
N SER A 69 -11.43 12.04 -16.07
CA SER A 69 -12.26 11.38 -17.08
C SER A 69 -11.79 9.95 -17.35
N ALA A 70 -10.48 9.75 -17.55
CA ALA A 70 -9.91 8.42 -17.77
C ALA A 70 -10.20 7.48 -16.60
N LEU A 71 -9.98 7.95 -15.37
CA LEU A 71 -10.25 7.19 -14.16
C LEU A 71 -11.71 6.70 -14.12
N THR A 72 -12.69 7.56 -14.39
CA THR A 72 -14.10 7.15 -14.38
C THR A 72 -14.44 6.08 -15.43
N GLU A 73 -13.75 6.04 -16.57
CA GLU A 73 -13.94 4.96 -17.55
C GLU A 73 -13.26 3.66 -17.10
N MET A 74 -12.10 3.75 -16.44
CA MET A 74 -11.36 2.58 -15.94
C MET A 74 -12.10 1.86 -14.82
N ILE A 75 -12.76 2.59 -13.92
CA ILE A 75 -13.38 2.01 -12.71
C ILE A 75 -14.81 1.54 -12.92
N LYS A 76 -15.49 1.95 -13.99
CA LYS A 76 -16.88 1.54 -14.22
C LYS A 76 -16.96 0.06 -14.62
N GLY A 77 -17.79 -0.69 -13.90
CA GLY A 77 -18.06 -2.10 -14.14
C GLY A 77 -17.14 -3.09 -13.40
N ILE A 78 -16.03 -2.62 -12.82
CA ILE A 78 -15.16 -3.44 -11.98
C ILE A 78 -15.59 -3.39 -10.52
N THR A 79 -15.10 -4.35 -9.72
CA THR A 79 -15.36 -4.42 -8.28
C THR A 79 -14.57 -3.36 -7.52
N ILE A 80 -15.02 -3.01 -6.32
CA ILE A 80 -14.30 -2.08 -5.43
C ILE A 80 -12.88 -2.57 -5.13
N ASP A 81 -12.69 -3.87 -4.93
CA ASP A 81 -11.38 -4.44 -4.61
C ASP A 81 -10.43 -4.48 -5.84
N GLU A 82 -10.98 -4.46 -7.05
CA GLU A 82 -10.21 -4.25 -8.28
C GLU A 82 -9.86 -2.77 -8.46
N ALA A 83 -10.81 -1.88 -8.20
CA ALA A 83 -10.62 -0.44 -8.31
C ALA A 83 -9.56 0.08 -7.32
N GLU A 84 -9.52 -0.48 -6.11
CA GLU A 84 -8.51 -0.15 -5.08
C GLU A 84 -7.06 -0.39 -5.54
N LYS A 85 -6.85 -1.27 -6.52
CA LYS A 85 -5.51 -1.59 -7.03
C LYS A 85 -5.03 -0.63 -8.11
N ILE A 86 -5.88 0.28 -8.57
CA ILE A 86 -5.53 1.24 -9.62
C ILE A 86 -4.57 2.28 -9.06
N THR A 87 -3.42 2.39 -9.68
CA THR A 87 -2.38 3.35 -9.34
C THR A 87 -2.47 4.61 -10.22
N ASN A 88 -1.74 5.65 -9.83
CA ASN A 88 -1.57 6.84 -10.66
C ASN A 88 -0.89 6.50 -12.01
N ASN A 89 0.01 5.52 -12.02
CA ASN A 89 0.67 5.05 -13.24
C ASN A 89 -0.32 4.38 -14.18
N ASP A 90 -1.27 3.58 -13.68
CA ASP A 90 -2.31 2.98 -14.51
C ASP A 90 -3.17 4.05 -15.20
N ILE A 91 -3.49 5.14 -14.50
CA ILE A 91 -4.24 6.28 -15.07
C ILE A 91 -3.41 6.98 -16.16
N ALA A 92 -2.12 7.22 -15.90
CA ALA A 92 -1.22 7.83 -16.86
C ALA A 92 -1.02 6.94 -18.10
N GLU A 93 -0.82 5.64 -17.91
CA GLU A 93 -0.69 4.64 -18.97
C GLU A 93 -1.97 4.51 -19.79
N TYR A 94 -3.14 4.53 -19.13
CA TYR A 94 -4.41 4.54 -19.83
C TYR A 94 -4.50 5.73 -20.78
N LEU A 95 -3.99 6.89 -20.40
CA LEU A 95 -3.93 8.09 -21.25
C LEU A 95 -2.82 8.03 -22.34
N GLY A 96 -2.06 6.94 -22.44
CA GLY A 96 -0.92 6.80 -23.34
C GLY A 96 0.35 7.49 -22.83
N GLY A 97 0.38 7.85 -21.54
CA GLY A 97 1.42 8.61 -20.90
C GLY A 97 1.00 10.04 -20.55
N LEU A 98 1.62 10.58 -19.52
CA LEU A 98 1.57 12.00 -19.16
C LEU A 98 2.99 12.55 -19.13
N PRO A 99 3.21 13.82 -19.52
CA PRO A 99 4.46 14.49 -19.23
C PRO A 99 4.78 14.42 -17.74
N LYS A 100 6.06 14.24 -17.40
CA LYS A 100 6.51 14.05 -16.01
C LYS A 100 5.97 15.15 -15.10
N GLU A 101 6.02 16.38 -15.57
CA GLU A 101 5.71 17.56 -14.78
C GLU A 101 4.18 17.74 -14.57
N LYS A 102 3.34 16.84 -15.15
CA LYS A 102 1.89 16.72 -14.92
C LYS A 102 1.50 15.47 -14.13
N MET A 103 2.45 14.66 -13.65
CA MET A 103 2.14 13.40 -12.99
C MET A 103 1.24 13.56 -11.75
N HIS A 104 1.32 14.70 -11.03
CA HIS A 104 0.35 15.05 -9.98
C HIS A 104 -1.11 14.81 -10.38
N CYS A 105 -1.50 15.10 -11.64
CA CYS A 105 -2.90 14.97 -12.06
C CYS A 105 -3.42 13.53 -11.97
N SER A 106 -2.53 12.56 -12.17
CA SER A 106 -2.83 11.14 -11.98
C SER A 106 -2.86 10.74 -10.51
N VAL A 107 -1.98 11.33 -9.68
CA VAL A 107 -1.98 11.14 -8.21
C VAL A 107 -3.28 11.66 -7.60
N LEU A 108 -3.71 12.87 -7.98
CA LEU A 108 -4.98 13.46 -7.55
C LEU A 108 -6.18 12.55 -7.87
N GLY A 109 -6.18 11.95 -9.07
CA GLY A 109 -7.21 10.98 -9.48
C GLY A 109 -7.25 9.76 -8.56
N ARG A 110 -6.10 9.14 -8.33
CA ARG A 110 -5.98 7.97 -7.44
C ARG A 110 -6.41 8.31 -6.01
N ASP A 111 -5.94 9.42 -5.46
CA ASP A 111 -6.27 9.82 -4.09
C ASP A 111 -7.78 10.07 -3.92
N ALA A 112 -8.45 10.61 -4.94
CA ALA A 112 -9.91 10.72 -4.95
C ALA A 112 -10.60 9.36 -4.95
N LEU A 113 -10.05 8.37 -5.67
CA LEU A 113 -10.57 7.00 -5.68
C LEU A 113 -10.41 6.33 -4.31
N GLU A 114 -9.21 6.39 -3.71
CA GLU A 114 -8.94 5.85 -2.38
C GLU A 114 -9.92 6.41 -1.34
N LYS A 115 -10.13 7.74 -1.34
CA LYS A 115 -11.10 8.37 -0.44
C LYS A 115 -12.54 7.93 -0.72
N ALA A 116 -12.93 7.82 -1.99
CA ALA A 116 -14.28 7.38 -2.34
C ALA A 116 -14.56 5.93 -1.89
N ILE A 117 -13.56 5.05 -2.00
CA ILE A 117 -13.63 3.66 -1.55
C ILE A 117 -13.67 3.58 -0.02
N ALA A 118 -12.81 4.33 0.68
CA ALA A 118 -12.80 4.40 2.14
C ALA A 118 -14.14 4.90 2.68
N ASN A 119 -14.71 5.93 2.05
CA ASN A 119 -16.03 6.46 2.38
C ASN A 119 -17.13 5.39 2.22
N TYR A 120 -17.11 4.63 1.12
CA TYR A 120 -18.05 3.53 0.92
C TYR A 120 -17.92 2.42 1.97
N ARG A 121 -16.69 2.09 2.36
CA ARG A 121 -16.41 1.07 3.40
C ARG A 121 -16.77 1.55 4.81
N GLY A 122 -17.13 2.83 4.98
CA GLY A 122 -17.39 3.43 6.28
C GLY A 122 -16.12 3.54 7.14
N GLU A 123 -14.96 3.54 6.49
CA GLU A 123 -13.69 3.78 7.17
C GLU A 123 -13.67 5.25 7.64
N PRO A 124 -13.12 5.52 8.83
CA PRO A 124 -12.94 6.89 9.26
C PRO A 124 -12.09 7.61 8.22
N GLU A 125 -12.45 8.86 7.89
CA GLU A 125 -11.62 9.68 7.03
C GLU A 125 -10.22 9.72 7.65
N LYS A 126 -9.24 9.11 6.97
CA LYS A 126 -7.85 9.18 7.40
C LYS A 126 -7.52 10.66 7.49
N GLN A 127 -7.27 11.13 8.70
CA GLN A 127 -6.78 12.50 8.88
C GLN A 127 -5.51 12.63 8.05
N VAL A 128 -5.21 13.85 7.60
CA VAL A 128 -3.96 14.13 6.90
C VAL A 128 -2.84 13.80 7.88
N ASP A 129 -2.39 12.55 7.84
CA ASP A 129 -1.35 12.06 8.71
C ASP A 129 -0.05 12.71 8.20
N GLY A 130 0.69 13.32 9.12
CA GLY A 130 1.97 13.93 8.82
C GLY A 130 2.14 15.40 9.21
N GLU A 131 3.39 15.83 9.28
CA GLU A 131 3.77 17.23 9.44
C GLU A 131 3.69 17.94 8.09
N ILE A 132 3.08 19.13 8.04
CA ILE A 132 3.10 19.95 6.82
C ILE A 132 4.55 20.32 6.50
N VAL A 133 5.01 19.87 5.34
CA VAL A 133 6.34 20.17 4.81
C VAL A 133 6.26 21.36 3.85
N CYS A 134 5.25 21.39 2.97
CA CYS A 134 5.05 22.46 2.01
C CYS A 134 3.79 23.27 2.35
N GLU A 135 3.97 24.44 2.98
CA GLU A 135 2.84 25.33 3.31
C GLU A 135 2.13 25.90 2.08
N CYS A 136 2.86 26.12 0.97
CA CYS A 136 2.27 26.68 -0.25
C CYS A 136 1.18 25.79 -0.86
N PHE A 137 1.37 24.47 -0.79
CA PHE A 137 0.49 23.49 -1.42
C PHE A 137 -0.20 22.56 -0.41
N GLY A 138 0.09 22.72 0.89
CA GLY A 138 -0.47 21.92 1.98
C GLY A 138 -0.01 20.47 1.99
N VAL A 139 1.21 20.19 1.50
CA VAL A 139 1.72 18.82 1.36
C VAL A 139 2.47 18.38 2.61
N THR A 140 2.18 17.18 3.12
CA THR A 140 2.83 16.60 4.30
C THR A 140 4.04 15.74 3.96
N ASP A 141 4.83 15.46 4.99
CA ASP A 141 5.92 14.49 4.94
C ASP A 141 5.46 13.10 4.48
N LEU A 142 4.34 12.59 5.00
CA LEU A 142 3.83 11.27 4.59
C LEU A 142 3.36 11.24 3.14
N GLU A 143 2.78 12.32 2.63
CA GLU A 143 2.42 12.42 1.20
C GLU A 143 3.67 12.37 0.32
N ILE A 144 4.74 13.08 0.71
CA ILE A 144 6.04 13.05 0.02
C ILE A 144 6.64 11.64 0.11
N GLN A 145 6.66 11.02 1.30
CA GLN A 145 7.19 9.66 1.49
C GLN A 145 6.47 8.64 0.62
N ARG A 146 5.13 8.68 0.61
CA ARG A 146 4.29 7.81 -0.23
C ARG A 146 4.63 7.99 -1.71
N ALA A 147 4.70 9.24 -2.18
CA ALA A 147 5.04 9.53 -3.58
C ALA A 147 6.44 9.03 -3.95
N VAL A 148 7.44 9.24 -3.08
CA VAL A 148 8.82 8.78 -3.25
C VAL A 148 8.88 7.25 -3.34
N THR A 149 8.22 6.55 -2.42
CA THR A 149 8.20 5.09 -2.37
C THR A 149 7.51 4.47 -3.58
N GLU A 150 6.28 4.90 -3.87
CA GLU A 150 5.45 4.29 -4.93
C GLU A 150 5.99 4.56 -6.33
N ASN A 151 6.63 5.71 -6.53
CA ASN A 151 7.09 6.16 -7.85
C ASN A 151 8.62 6.19 -7.98
N HIS A 152 9.34 5.70 -6.96
CA HIS A 152 10.79 5.60 -6.92
C HIS A 152 11.51 6.94 -7.23
N LEU A 153 10.99 8.03 -6.65
CA LEU A 153 11.46 9.39 -6.91
C LEU A 153 12.82 9.63 -6.23
N LYS A 154 13.77 10.27 -6.93
CA LYS A 154 15.15 10.43 -6.42
C LYS A 154 15.60 11.88 -6.28
N THR A 155 14.78 12.81 -6.74
CA THR A 155 15.13 14.23 -6.81
C THR A 155 13.97 15.08 -6.31
N ILE A 156 14.27 16.28 -5.80
CA ILE A 156 13.26 17.27 -5.41
C ILE A 156 12.36 17.63 -6.61
N GLU A 157 12.93 17.69 -7.81
CA GLU A 157 12.21 17.94 -9.05
C GLU A 157 11.17 16.84 -9.32
N ASP A 158 11.55 15.57 -9.19
CA ASP A 158 10.62 14.45 -9.31
C ASP A 158 9.49 14.53 -8.27
N VAL A 159 9.81 14.85 -7.01
CA VAL A 159 8.79 15.06 -5.97
C VAL A 159 7.85 16.20 -6.33
N THR A 160 8.39 17.32 -6.81
CA THR A 160 7.61 18.48 -7.26
C THR A 160 6.62 18.09 -8.35
N HIS A 161 7.03 17.25 -9.28
CA HIS A 161 6.18 16.80 -10.39
C HIS A 161 5.02 15.90 -9.97
N TYR A 162 5.16 15.15 -8.87
CA TYR A 162 4.15 14.22 -8.37
C TYR A 162 3.24 14.81 -7.29
N VAL A 163 3.76 15.70 -6.43
CA VAL A 163 2.98 16.25 -5.30
C VAL A 163 2.98 17.79 -5.24
N LYS A 164 3.57 18.49 -6.21
CA LYS A 164 3.76 19.97 -6.25
C LYS A 164 4.66 20.57 -5.15
N ALA A 165 4.93 19.85 -4.07
CA ALA A 165 5.81 20.31 -3.00
C ALA A 165 7.16 20.75 -3.58
N GLY A 166 7.61 21.95 -3.21
CA GLY A 166 8.86 22.53 -3.72
C GLY A 166 8.73 23.39 -4.97
N GLY A 167 7.61 23.37 -5.71
CA GLY A 167 7.44 24.17 -6.94
C GLY A 167 7.01 25.63 -6.75
N GLY A 168 6.88 26.09 -5.49
CA GLY A 168 6.34 27.40 -5.11
C GLY A 168 7.43 28.38 -4.67
N CYS A 169 7.59 28.56 -3.35
CA CYS A 169 8.63 29.41 -2.76
C CYS A 169 9.96 28.70 -2.51
N GLU A 170 10.01 27.38 -2.77
CA GLU A 170 11.19 26.51 -2.60
C GLU A 170 11.70 26.35 -1.15
N SER A 171 11.07 26.98 -0.15
CA SER A 171 11.55 26.96 1.25
C SER A 171 11.52 25.58 1.93
N CYS A 172 10.78 24.62 1.35
CA CYS A 172 10.66 23.25 1.87
C CYS A 172 11.65 22.27 1.23
N HIS A 173 12.55 22.73 0.33
CA HIS A 173 13.48 21.86 -0.41
C HIS A 173 14.39 21.04 0.50
N ASP A 174 14.92 21.63 1.57
CA ASP A 174 15.78 20.92 2.53
C ASP A 174 15.04 19.75 3.20
N LYS A 175 13.81 19.99 3.69
CA LYS A 175 12.95 18.94 4.26
C LYS A 175 12.58 17.87 3.23
N ILE A 176 12.29 18.27 1.98
CA ILE A 176 12.00 17.31 0.91
C ILE A 176 13.22 16.42 0.65
N GLN A 177 14.42 17.00 0.61
CA GLN A 177 15.67 16.26 0.42
C GLN A 177 15.90 15.28 1.57
N GLU A 178 15.71 15.72 2.82
CA GLU A 178 15.79 14.84 4.00
C GLU A 178 14.80 13.68 3.92
N ILE A 179 13.57 13.90 3.44
CA ILE A 179 12.58 12.85 3.26
C ILE A 179 13.00 11.88 2.17
N ILE A 180 13.48 12.38 1.02
CA ILE A 180 14.00 11.52 -0.06
C ILE A 180 15.16 10.66 0.46
N GLU A 181 16.12 11.27 1.15
CA GLU A 181 17.25 10.57 1.75
C GLU A 181 16.84 9.62 2.87
N SER A 182 15.80 9.95 3.63
CA SER A 182 15.24 9.05 4.62
C SER A 182 14.59 7.85 3.93
N VAL A 183 13.78 8.02 2.89
CA VAL A 183 13.14 6.91 2.18
C VAL A 183 14.15 6.06 1.38
N MET A 184 15.21 6.68 0.86
CA MET A 184 16.25 5.98 0.09
C MET A 184 17.39 5.41 0.95
N GLY A 185 17.71 6.06 2.07
CA GLY A 185 18.78 5.73 3.01
C GLY A 185 18.32 4.89 4.20
N THR A 186 17.01 4.91 4.49
CA THR A 186 16.34 3.81 5.17
C THR A 186 16.09 2.76 4.10
N PRO A 187 16.65 1.54 4.18
CA PRO A 187 16.11 0.45 3.38
C PRO A 187 14.62 0.40 3.71
N ALA A 188 13.76 0.53 2.69
CA ALA A 188 12.32 0.62 2.80
C ALA A 188 11.80 -0.05 4.09
N THR A 189 11.32 0.75 5.04
CA THR A 189 10.27 0.26 5.93
C THR A 189 8.97 0.23 5.12
N GLU A 190 8.98 -0.58 4.05
CA GLU A 190 7.87 -1.49 3.88
C GLU A 190 7.72 -2.21 5.23
N GLU A 191 6.51 -2.65 5.54
CA GLU A 191 6.39 -3.94 6.22
C GLU A 191 7.00 -5.04 5.32
N THR A 192 8.30 -4.93 4.99
CA THR A 192 9.07 -5.99 4.39
C THR A 192 9.45 -6.90 5.53
N ARG A 193 8.66 -7.97 5.59
CA ARG A 193 9.19 -9.29 5.91
C ARG A 193 10.65 -9.35 5.44
N PRO A 194 11.60 -9.59 6.35
CA PRO A 194 13.02 -9.53 6.02
C PRO A 194 13.31 -10.43 4.84
N SER A 195 14.24 -9.98 3.98
CA SER A 195 14.78 -10.68 2.81
C SER A 195 15.21 -12.11 3.13
N GLY A 196 14.22 -12.99 3.12
CA GLY A 196 14.28 -14.40 3.49
C GLY A 196 12.90 -14.94 3.22
N MET A 197 12.84 -16.04 2.46
CA MET A 197 11.69 -16.88 2.14
C MET A 197 10.28 -16.30 2.43
N THR A 198 9.41 -16.25 1.41
CA THR A 198 7.97 -15.95 1.58
C THR A 198 7.35 -16.77 2.73
N ASN A 199 6.27 -16.31 3.38
CA ASN A 199 5.63 -17.07 4.47
C ASN A 199 5.34 -18.53 4.08
N ILE A 200 4.95 -18.79 2.83
CA ILE A 200 4.76 -20.16 2.30
C ILE A 200 6.07 -20.95 2.29
N GLN A 201 7.19 -20.32 1.90
CA GLN A 201 8.51 -20.95 1.92
C GLN A 201 9.04 -21.14 3.36
N LYS A 202 8.81 -20.17 4.27
CA LYS A 202 9.13 -20.31 5.70
C LYS A 202 8.34 -21.46 6.34
N ILE A 203 7.03 -21.53 6.10
CA ILE A 203 6.19 -22.63 6.61
C ILE A 203 6.70 -23.98 6.10
N ARG A 204 6.97 -24.11 4.80
CA ARG A 204 7.53 -25.35 4.24
C ARG A 204 8.85 -25.74 4.89
N LEU A 205 9.75 -24.78 5.10
CA LEU A 205 11.05 -25.04 5.69
C LEU A 205 10.95 -25.33 7.20
N ILE A 206 10.02 -24.69 7.91
CA ILE A 206 9.68 -25.00 9.32
C ILE A 206 9.16 -26.43 9.42
N GLU A 207 8.21 -26.83 8.58
CA GLU A 207 7.66 -28.18 8.54
C GLU A 207 8.75 -29.21 8.20
N GLU A 208 9.61 -28.92 7.22
CA GLU A 208 10.73 -29.79 6.85
C GLU A 208 11.77 -29.92 7.97
N THR A 209 12.12 -28.82 8.64
CA THR A 209 13.06 -28.80 9.77
C THR A 209 12.49 -29.57 10.95
N LEU A 210 11.20 -29.39 11.25
CA LEU A 210 10.52 -30.15 12.30
C LEU A 210 10.54 -31.65 11.99
N GLU A 211 10.28 -32.05 10.75
CA GLU A 211 10.23 -33.47 10.36
C GLU A 211 11.62 -34.12 10.33
N ARG A 212 12.62 -33.43 9.79
CA ARG A 212 13.94 -34.02 9.51
C ARG A 212 14.91 -33.92 10.68
N GLU A 213 14.86 -32.82 11.44
CA GLU A 213 15.87 -32.52 12.47
C GLU A 213 15.31 -32.69 13.89
N ILE A 214 14.05 -32.32 14.13
CA ILE A 214 13.53 -32.17 15.51
C ILE A 214 12.72 -33.40 15.94
N LYS A 215 11.76 -33.87 15.13
CA LYS A 215 10.92 -35.04 15.45
C LYS A 215 11.72 -36.32 15.71
N PRO A 216 12.79 -36.68 14.97
CA PRO A 216 13.53 -37.91 15.20
C PRO A 216 14.23 -37.93 16.57
N GLU A 217 14.79 -36.79 17.00
CA GLU A 217 15.44 -36.68 18.31
C GLU A 217 14.42 -36.70 19.45
N LEU A 218 13.32 -35.94 19.34
CA LEU A 218 12.27 -35.98 20.36
C LEU A 218 11.63 -37.36 20.51
N LYS A 219 11.52 -38.12 19.42
CA LYS A 219 10.95 -39.48 19.42
C LYS A 219 11.84 -40.49 20.15
N LYS A 220 13.16 -40.31 20.17
CA LYS A 220 14.09 -41.16 20.96
C LYS A 220 13.80 -41.06 22.45
N ASP A 221 13.35 -39.89 22.91
CA ASP A 221 12.99 -39.62 24.30
C ASP A 221 11.49 -39.86 24.61
N GLY A 222 10.75 -40.45 23.66
CA GLY A 222 9.31 -40.70 23.78
C GLY A 222 8.42 -39.46 23.66
N GLY A 223 9.00 -38.34 23.22
CA GLY A 223 8.34 -37.08 22.95
C GLY A 223 7.89 -36.90 21.50
N GLY A 224 7.16 -35.83 21.23
CA GLY A 224 6.77 -35.42 19.89
C GLY A 224 6.40 -33.95 19.81
N ILE A 225 6.48 -33.41 18.61
CA ILE A 225 6.13 -32.02 18.28
C ILE A 225 5.31 -32.00 17.00
N GLU A 226 4.34 -31.09 16.91
CA GLU A 226 3.47 -30.89 15.78
C GLU A 226 3.35 -29.39 15.48
N PHE A 227 3.44 -29.02 14.20
CA PHE A 227 3.21 -27.66 13.75
C PHE A 227 1.69 -27.38 13.73
N ILE A 228 1.28 -26.24 14.28
CA ILE A 228 -0.13 -25.82 14.33
C ILE A 228 -0.37 -24.64 13.40
N ASP A 229 0.41 -23.56 13.58
CA ASP A 229 0.23 -22.34 12.80
C ASP A 229 1.51 -21.48 12.79
N PHE A 230 1.54 -20.50 11.90
CA PHE A 230 2.59 -19.50 11.80
C PHE A 230 2.00 -18.10 11.59
N ALA A 231 2.16 -17.23 12.58
CA ALA A 231 1.73 -15.84 12.52
C ALA A 231 2.77 -14.92 13.19
N ASP A 232 3.02 -13.75 12.61
CA ASP A 232 3.88 -12.69 13.18
C ASP A 232 5.29 -13.18 13.62
N ASN A 233 5.94 -14.00 12.79
CA ASN A 233 7.22 -14.68 13.09
C ASN A 233 7.18 -15.66 14.28
N THR A 234 6.00 -15.96 14.79
CA THR A 234 5.79 -16.95 15.85
C THR A 234 5.32 -18.28 15.25
N VAL A 235 6.06 -19.33 15.55
CA VAL A 235 5.74 -20.72 15.20
C VAL A 235 4.98 -21.34 16.36
N PHE A 236 3.69 -21.60 16.13
CA PHE A 236 2.83 -22.25 17.09
C PHE A 236 2.97 -23.76 16.95
N VAL A 237 3.45 -24.41 18.01
CA VAL A 237 3.66 -25.85 18.04
C VAL A 237 2.88 -26.50 19.17
N LYS A 238 2.51 -27.77 18.98
CA LYS A 238 1.91 -28.61 20.00
C LYS A 238 2.82 -29.76 20.33
N LEU A 239 3.05 -29.96 21.62
CA LEU A 239 3.83 -31.08 22.10
C LEU A 239 2.98 -32.30 22.40
N ARG A 240 3.60 -33.47 22.20
CA ARG A 240 2.99 -34.79 22.38
C ARG A 240 3.95 -35.70 23.15
N GLY A 241 3.40 -36.79 23.71
CA GLY A 241 4.16 -37.81 24.40
C GLY A 241 4.75 -37.33 25.73
N THR A 242 5.90 -37.85 26.14
CA THR A 242 6.53 -37.55 27.43
C THR A 242 6.85 -36.05 27.60
N CYS A 243 6.98 -35.31 26.49
CA CYS A 243 7.32 -33.89 26.51
C CYS A 243 6.17 -32.98 26.97
N SER A 244 4.90 -33.40 26.94
CA SER A 244 3.80 -32.57 27.46
C SER A 244 3.78 -32.50 28.99
N THR A 245 4.51 -33.38 29.68
CA THR A 245 4.50 -33.51 31.15
C THR A 245 5.90 -33.40 31.78
N CYS A 246 6.93 -33.14 30.98
CA CYS A 246 8.31 -33.06 31.47
C CYS A 246 8.60 -31.68 32.09
N SER A 247 9.19 -31.63 33.28
CA SER A 247 9.56 -30.37 33.95
C SER A 247 10.66 -29.58 33.20
N ALA A 248 11.47 -30.26 32.39
CA ALA A 248 12.51 -29.67 31.56
C ALA A 248 12.03 -29.28 30.15
N PHE A 249 10.74 -29.44 29.85
CA PHE A 249 10.17 -29.22 28.53
C PHE A 249 10.35 -27.79 28.02
N GLN A 250 10.25 -26.78 28.89
CA GLN A 250 10.54 -25.39 28.53
C GLN A 250 11.97 -25.17 28.06
N VAL A 251 12.94 -25.95 28.60
CA VAL A 251 14.35 -25.91 28.19
C VAL A 251 14.49 -26.52 26.80
N THR A 252 13.83 -27.65 26.53
CA THR A 252 13.86 -28.30 25.20
C THR A 252 13.22 -27.41 24.13
N LEU A 253 12.08 -26.76 24.39
CA LEU A 253 11.47 -25.83 23.44
C LEU A 253 12.38 -24.64 23.15
N LYS A 254 12.82 -23.95 24.20
CA LYS A 254 13.49 -22.66 24.08
C LYS A 254 14.96 -22.78 23.66
N HIS A 255 15.62 -23.89 24.00
CA HIS A 255 17.05 -24.05 23.72
C HIS A 255 17.36 -25.05 22.61
N TYR A 256 16.48 -26.00 22.32
CA TYR A 256 16.73 -26.96 21.24
C TYR A 256 15.85 -26.66 20.01
N VAL A 257 14.53 -26.64 20.16
CA VAL A 257 13.62 -26.41 19.03
C VAL A 257 13.78 -24.99 18.47
N GLU A 258 13.78 -23.97 19.34
CA GLU A 258 13.91 -22.57 18.93
C GLU A 258 15.27 -22.29 18.29
N THR A 259 16.35 -22.80 18.88
CA THR A 259 17.70 -22.65 18.32
C THR A 259 17.80 -23.29 16.93
N ARG A 260 17.30 -24.51 16.74
CA ARG A 260 17.42 -25.21 15.45
C ARG A 260 16.55 -24.58 14.36
N ILE A 261 15.34 -24.11 14.70
CA ILE A 261 14.50 -23.37 13.75
C ILE A 261 15.13 -22.02 13.42
N LYS A 262 15.73 -21.33 14.39
CA LYS A 262 16.46 -20.08 14.15
C LYS A 262 17.69 -20.26 13.25
N GLU A 263 18.45 -21.33 13.46
CA GLU A 263 19.64 -21.66 12.68
C GLU A 263 19.32 -22.04 11.23
N LEU A 264 18.26 -22.83 11.01
CA LEU A 264 17.98 -23.46 9.73
C LEU A 264 16.93 -22.71 8.90
N VAL A 265 16.07 -21.92 9.55
CA VAL A 265 14.98 -21.21 8.88
C VAL A 265 15.20 -19.69 8.93
N SER A 266 15.19 -19.09 10.12
CA SER A 266 15.40 -17.65 10.26
C SER A 266 15.62 -17.22 11.72
N PRO A 267 16.62 -16.36 12.01
CA PRO A 267 17.00 -15.99 13.38
C PRO A 267 15.91 -15.20 14.13
N GLU A 268 14.97 -14.58 13.42
CA GLU A 268 13.86 -13.80 13.99
C GLU A 268 12.65 -14.64 14.44
N LEU A 269 12.65 -15.96 14.23
CA LEU A 269 11.51 -16.81 14.56
C LEU A 269 11.41 -17.09 16.05
N VAL A 270 10.21 -17.00 16.62
CA VAL A 270 9.92 -17.36 18.02
C VAL A 270 9.08 -18.63 18.05
N ILE A 271 9.24 -19.49 19.05
CA ILE A 271 8.42 -20.69 19.21
C ILE A 271 7.53 -20.55 20.42
N GLU A 272 6.23 -20.74 20.21
CA GLU A 272 5.25 -20.79 21.29
C GLU A 272 4.51 -22.12 21.29
N GLU A 273 4.29 -22.64 22.50
CA GLU A 273 3.46 -23.82 22.68
C GLU A 273 1.99 -23.42 22.80
N VAL A 274 1.14 -24.00 21.96
CA VAL A 274 -0.31 -23.89 22.12
C VAL A 274 -0.75 -24.85 23.24
N LYS A 275 -1.01 -24.28 24.42
CA LYS A 275 -1.65 -25.02 25.52
C LYS A 275 -3.15 -25.17 25.22
N GLN A 276 -3.69 -26.36 25.51
CA GLN A 276 -5.14 -26.56 25.53
C GLN A 276 -5.81 -25.69 26.59
#